data_AF-A0A7K4JGT7-F1
#
_entry.id   AF-A0A7K4JGT7-F1
#
_cell.length_a   1.000
_cell.length_b   1.000
_cell.length_c   1.000
_cell.angle_alpha   90.00
_cell.angle_beta   90.00
_cell.angle_gamma   90.00
#
_symmetry.space_group_name_H-M   'P 1'
#
loop_
_entity.id
_entity.type
_entity.pdbx_description
1 polymer ?
#
loop_
_entity_poly.entity_id
_entity_poly.type
_entity_poly.pdbx_seq_one_letter_code
_entity_poly.pdbx_strand_id
1 'polypeptide(L)'
;GEMDHYLVMHQLRCNGVLEGIRICRKGFPSRILYADFKQRYKILNASAIPEGQFIDSKKASEKLLSSIDVDHNQYRFGHTKVFFKAGLLGLLEEMRDEKLVSLITHTQAMCRGYLMRTEFKKMNARRESIYIIQYNIRAFMNVKHWPWMKLYFKMKPLLKSAESEKEMANMKEEFEKTKEELAKSEAKRKELEEKMVTLLQEKNDLQLQVQSESENLADAEERCEGLIKSKIQLEAKIKELSERLEDEEETNAELTAKKRKLEDECSELKKDIDDLELTLAKVEKEKHATENKVKNLTEEMAALDENISKLTKEKKALQEAHQQTLDDLQVEEDKVSTLTKTKAKLEQQVDDV
;
A
#
# COMPACT_ATOMS: atom_id res chain seq x y z
N GLY A 1 5.95 43.92 28.57
CA GLY A 1 5.44 42.78 27.82
C GLY A 1 4.75 43.30 26.59
N GLU A 2 5.49 43.51 25.51
CA GLU A 2 4.89 43.87 24.23
C GLU A 2 4.20 42.64 23.61
N MET A 3 2.99 42.84 23.07
CA MET A 3 2.18 41.79 22.45
C MET A 3 1.63 42.30 21.11
N ASP A 4 2.01 41.64 20.02
CA ASP A 4 1.46 41.91 18.69
C ASP A 4 0.11 41.21 18.52
N HIS A 5 -0.94 42.02 18.41
CA HIS A 5 -2.31 41.55 18.34
C HIS A 5 -2.64 40.84 17.03
N TYR A 6 -2.01 41.24 15.91
CA TYR A 6 -2.29 40.63 14.61
C TYR A 6 -1.67 39.23 14.53
N LEU A 7 -0.43 39.10 15.02
CA LEU A 7 0.24 37.80 15.12
C LEU A 7 -0.53 36.83 16.02
N VAL A 8 -0.97 37.29 17.20
CA VAL A 8 -1.78 36.48 18.13
C VAL A 8 -3.12 36.09 17.50
N MET A 9 -3.79 37.01 16.80
CA MET A 9 -5.06 36.70 16.12
C MET A 9 -4.88 35.64 15.03
N HIS A 10 -3.81 35.71 14.25
CA HIS A 10 -3.48 34.71 13.24
C HIS A 10 -3.20 33.34 13.89
N GLN A 11 -2.38 33.30 14.95
CA GLN A 11 -2.09 32.07 15.71
C GLN A 11 -3.35 31.43 16.29
N LEU A 12 -4.24 32.20 16.90
CA LEU A 12 -5.48 31.68 17.51
C LEU A 12 -6.42 31.04 16.47
N ARG A 13 -6.44 31.57 15.24
CA ARG A 13 -7.23 31.01 14.13
C ARG A 13 -6.58 29.76 13.56
N CYS A 14 -5.29 29.82 13.21
CA CYS A 14 -4.57 28.69 12.60
C CYS A 14 -4.47 27.48 13.54
N ASN A 15 -4.33 27.71 14.85
CA ASN A 15 -4.30 26.64 15.84
C ASN A 15 -5.70 26.13 16.23
N GLY A 16 -6.78 26.66 15.64
CA GLY A 16 -8.15 26.26 15.94
C GLY A 16 -8.57 26.52 17.38
N VAL A 17 -8.00 27.52 18.05
CA VAL A 17 -8.25 27.81 19.47
C VAL A 17 -9.71 28.20 19.70
N LEU A 18 -10.32 28.92 18.75
CA LEU A 18 -11.73 29.30 18.83
C LEU A 18 -12.65 28.07 18.75
N GLU A 19 -12.36 27.14 17.84
CA GLU A 19 -13.06 25.86 17.69
C GLU A 19 -12.87 24.99 18.94
N GLY A 20 -11.65 24.93 19.49
CA GLY A 20 -11.35 24.26 20.75
C GLY A 20 -12.17 24.82 21.91
N ILE A 21 -12.20 26.14 22.09
CA ILE A 21 -13.02 26.80 23.13
C ILE A 21 -14.51 26.51 22.89
N ARG A 22 -14.99 26.57 21.65
CA ARG A 22 -16.39 26.32 21.30
C ARG A 22 -16.81 24.89 21.65
N ILE A 23 -15.94 23.91 21.40
CA ILE A 23 -16.16 22.51 21.76
C ILE A 23 -16.08 22.33 23.28
N CYS A 24 -15.08 22.88 23.96
CA CYS A 24 -14.95 22.78 25.42
C CYS A 24 -16.13 23.41 26.16
N ARG A 25 -16.72 24.49 25.62
CA ARG A 25 -17.91 25.14 26.21
C ARG A 25 -19.19 24.32 26.05
N LYS A 26 -19.31 23.58 24.94
CA LYS A 26 -20.45 22.67 24.69
C LYS A 26 -20.25 21.30 25.35
N GLY A 27 -19.00 20.88 25.49
CA GLY A 27 -18.61 19.57 26.00
C GLY A 27 -18.42 19.52 27.51
N PHE A 28 -17.87 18.40 27.96
CA PHE A 28 -17.63 18.09 29.36
C PHE A 28 -16.15 17.67 29.50
N PRO A 29 -15.23 18.62 29.77
CA PRO A 29 -13.79 18.38 29.72
C PRO A 29 -13.28 17.43 30.81
N SER A 30 -13.99 17.33 31.94
CA SER A 30 -13.60 16.48 33.07
C SER A 30 -14.43 15.21 33.11
N ARG A 31 -13.80 14.07 33.45
CA ARG A 31 -14.47 12.76 33.51
C ARG A 31 -13.93 11.92 34.66
N ILE A 32 -14.81 11.23 35.38
CA ILE A 32 -14.46 10.38 36.54
C ILE A 32 -15.19 9.04 36.43
N LEU A 33 -14.52 7.95 36.81
CA LEU A 33 -15.14 6.63 36.91
C LEU A 33 -16.19 6.60 38.03
N TYR A 34 -17.28 5.86 37.83
CA TYR A 34 -18.35 5.82 38.83
C TYR A 34 -17.91 5.30 40.20
N ALA A 35 -17.01 4.32 40.25
CA ALA A 35 -16.48 3.80 41.50
C ALA A 35 -15.71 4.89 42.28
N ASP A 36 -14.83 5.61 41.59
CA ASP A 36 -14.04 6.70 42.17
C ASP A 36 -14.94 7.86 42.63
N PHE A 37 -15.92 8.24 41.79
CA PHE A 37 -16.86 9.30 42.12
C PHE A 37 -17.68 8.94 43.38
N LYS A 38 -18.26 7.73 43.42
CA LYS A 38 -18.99 7.22 44.58
C LYS A 38 -18.10 7.24 45.82
N GLN A 39 -16.88 6.70 45.75
CA GLN A 39 -15.99 6.63 46.90
C GLN A 39 -15.58 8.02 47.40
N ARG A 40 -15.24 8.93 46.48
CA ARG A 40 -14.72 10.27 46.80
C ARG A 40 -15.78 11.19 47.39
N TYR A 41 -16.98 11.18 46.81
CA TYR A 41 -18.04 12.14 47.15
C TYR A 41 -19.15 11.58 48.03
N LYS A 42 -19.17 10.28 48.39
CA LYS A 42 -20.17 9.73 49.34
C LYS A 42 -20.28 10.55 50.63
N ILE A 43 -19.18 11.18 51.06
CA ILE A 43 -19.12 12.01 52.25
C ILE A 43 -19.99 13.28 52.18
N LEU A 44 -20.31 13.76 50.98
CA LEU A 44 -21.17 14.93 50.79
C LEU A 44 -22.58 14.67 51.30
N ASN A 45 -23.09 13.46 51.09
CA ASN A 45 -24.37 13.02 51.62
C ASN A 45 -24.38 11.50 51.85
N ALA A 46 -24.05 11.08 53.08
CA ALA A 46 -24.01 9.67 53.44
C ALA A 46 -25.39 8.99 53.39
N SER A 47 -26.48 9.75 53.64
CA SER A 47 -27.85 9.23 53.64
C SER A 47 -28.38 8.92 52.23
N ALA A 48 -27.80 9.50 51.19
CA ALA A 48 -28.20 9.25 49.79
C ALA A 48 -27.90 7.83 49.32
N ILE A 49 -26.93 7.15 49.95
CA ILE A 49 -26.50 5.78 49.62
C ILE A 49 -26.68 4.90 50.87
N PRO A 50 -27.77 4.11 50.96
CA PRO A 50 -28.03 3.19 52.07
C PRO A 50 -26.82 2.29 52.38
N GLU A 51 -26.49 2.15 53.66
CA GLU A 51 -25.41 1.24 54.09
C GLU A 51 -25.88 -0.22 54.08
N GLY A 52 -24.98 -1.14 53.70
CA GLY A 52 -25.24 -2.58 53.71
C GLY A 52 -25.95 -3.16 52.48
N GLN A 53 -26.46 -2.33 51.56
CA GLN A 53 -27.02 -2.80 50.28
C GLN A 53 -26.02 -2.57 49.13
N PHE A 54 -25.78 -3.59 48.33
CA PHE A 54 -25.00 -3.43 47.10
C PHE A 54 -25.79 -2.57 46.12
N ILE A 55 -25.31 -1.34 45.91
CA ILE A 55 -25.83 -0.43 44.89
C ILE A 55 -24.76 -0.26 43.83
N ASP A 56 -25.15 -0.53 42.59
CA ASP A 56 -24.35 -0.28 41.40
C ASP A 56 -23.74 1.14 41.43
N SER A 57 -22.47 1.26 41.04
CA SER A 57 -21.71 2.50 41.18
C SER A 57 -22.30 3.64 40.36
N LYS A 58 -22.87 3.35 39.18
CA LYS A 58 -23.54 4.36 38.36
C LYS A 58 -24.80 4.86 39.07
N LYS A 59 -25.67 3.95 39.50
CA LYS A 59 -26.91 4.30 40.22
C LYS A 59 -26.65 5.04 41.53
N ALA A 60 -25.59 4.68 42.25
CA ALA A 60 -25.17 5.38 43.46
C ALA A 60 -24.67 6.79 43.15
N SER A 61 -23.91 6.97 42.06
CA SER A 61 -23.44 8.28 41.62
C SER A 61 -24.59 9.18 41.16
N GLU A 62 -25.59 8.62 40.47
CA GLU A 62 -26.82 9.32 40.08
C GLU A 62 -27.60 9.83 41.29
N LYS A 63 -27.88 8.94 42.26
CA LYS A 63 -28.55 9.32 43.51
C LYS A 63 -27.78 10.38 44.29
N LEU A 64 -26.45 10.24 44.37
CA LEU A 64 -25.60 11.17 45.09
C LEU A 64 -25.64 12.55 44.44
N LEU A 65 -25.42 12.65 43.12
CA LEU A 65 -25.50 13.93 42.41
C LEU A 65 -26.89 14.56 42.47
N SER A 66 -27.96 13.77 42.35
CA SER A 66 -29.33 14.29 42.51
C SER A 66 -29.66 14.73 43.94
N SER A 67 -28.91 14.27 44.94
CA SER A 67 -29.09 14.69 46.34
C SER A 67 -28.32 15.97 46.69
N ILE A 68 -27.43 16.42 45.81
CA ILE A 68 -26.63 17.62 45.97
C ILE A 68 -27.25 18.72 45.10
N ASP A 69 -27.33 19.94 45.62
CA ASP A 69 -27.90 21.08 44.90
C ASP A 69 -26.92 21.59 43.83
N VAL A 70 -26.82 20.87 42.73
CA VAL A 70 -26.00 21.21 41.56
C VAL A 70 -26.82 21.21 40.27
N ASP A 71 -26.51 22.15 39.38
CA ASP A 71 -27.19 22.27 38.09
C ASP A 71 -26.98 21.00 37.24
N HIS A 72 -28.09 20.36 36.88
CA HIS A 72 -28.13 19.12 36.11
C HIS A 72 -27.60 19.31 34.67
N ASN A 73 -27.45 20.55 34.18
CA ASN A 73 -26.81 20.83 32.89
C ASN A 73 -25.29 20.85 32.94
N GLN A 74 -24.70 20.82 34.12
CA GLN A 74 -23.25 20.85 34.31
C GLN A 74 -22.60 19.47 34.33
N TYR A 75 -23.38 18.39 34.35
CA TYR A 75 -22.86 17.04 34.25
C TYR A 75 -23.69 16.15 33.31
N ARG A 76 -23.07 15.06 32.83
CA ARG A 76 -23.74 14.01 32.04
C ARG A 76 -23.24 12.63 32.43
N PHE A 77 -24.14 11.66 32.43
CA PHE A 77 -23.83 10.26 32.70
C PHE A 77 -23.49 9.52 31.41
N GLY A 78 -22.31 8.91 31.35
CA GLY A 78 -21.94 7.96 30.31
C GLY A 78 -22.18 6.51 30.72
N HIS A 79 -21.60 5.58 29.96
CA HIS A 79 -21.68 4.15 30.29
C HIS A 79 -20.81 3.78 31.49
N THR A 80 -19.56 4.24 31.53
CA THR A 80 -18.58 3.88 32.58
C THR A 80 -18.13 5.06 33.44
N LYS A 81 -18.40 6.29 32.99
CA LYS A 81 -17.90 7.53 33.60
C LYS A 81 -19.01 8.58 33.69
N VAL A 82 -18.89 9.46 34.68
CA VAL A 82 -19.62 10.72 34.76
C VAL A 82 -18.73 11.84 34.21
N PHE A 83 -19.35 12.76 33.48
CA PHE A 83 -18.68 13.87 32.79
C PHE A 83 -19.15 15.19 33.38
N PHE A 84 -18.22 16.13 33.57
CA PHE A 84 -18.47 17.43 34.20
C PHE A 84 -18.01 18.58 33.30
N LYS A 85 -18.77 19.69 33.35
CA LYS A 85 -18.33 20.98 32.83
C LYS A 85 -17.20 21.54 33.69
N ALA A 86 -16.43 22.46 33.11
CA ALA A 86 -15.43 23.20 33.86
C ALA A 86 -16.07 23.91 35.07
N GLY A 87 -15.39 23.88 36.21
CA GLY A 87 -15.85 24.50 37.47
C GLY A 87 -16.62 23.57 38.40
N LEU A 88 -17.55 22.73 37.88
CA LEU A 88 -18.39 21.89 38.75
C LEU A 88 -17.58 20.93 39.62
N LEU A 89 -16.51 20.34 39.07
CA LEU A 89 -15.67 19.44 39.84
C LEU A 89 -14.93 20.16 40.99
N GLY A 90 -14.51 21.41 40.76
CA GLY A 90 -13.89 22.24 41.81
C GLY A 90 -14.89 22.54 42.93
N LEU A 91 -16.12 22.90 42.58
CA LEU A 91 -17.19 23.11 43.55
C LEU A 91 -17.46 21.85 44.40
N LEU A 92 -17.51 20.67 43.77
CA LEU A 92 -17.69 19.41 44.50
C LEU A 92 -16.50 19.09 45.44
N GLU A 93 -15.28 19.47 45.09
CA GLU A 93 -14.12 19.35 45.98
C GLU A 93 -14.21 20.33 47.16
N GLU A 94 -14.59 21.59 46.93
CA GLU A 94 -14.75 22.58 47.99
C GLU A 94 -15.80 22.12 49.02
N MET A 95 -16.98 21.69 48.56
CA MET A 95 -18.03 21.13 49.42
C MET A 95 -17.55 19.90 50.21
N ARG A 96 -16.67 19.09 49.62
CA ARG A 96 -16.12 17.89 50.25
C ARG A 96 -15.10 18.27 51.32
N ASP A 97 -14.24 19.22 51.04
CA ASP A 97 -13.23 19.69 51.98
C ASP A 97 -13.86 20.32 53.22
N GLU A 98 -14.94 21.09 53.07
CA GLU A 98 -15.72 21.61 54.21
C GLU A 98 -16.24 20.49 55.13
N LYS A 99 -16.80 19.42 54.55
CA LYS A 99 -17.27 18.25 55.33
C LYS A 99 -16.10 17.51 56.00
N LEU A 100 -14.98 17.36 55.29
CA LEU A 100 -13.78 16.71 55.82
C LEU A 100 -13.19 17.49 56.99
N VAL A 101 -13.12 18.83 56.91
CA VAL A 101 -12.61 19.68 58.00
C VAL A 101 -13.40 19.44 59.28
N SER A 102 -14.73 19.38 59.20
CA SER A 102 -15.57 19.06 60.37
C SER A 102 -15.26 17.68 60.95
N LEU A 103 -15.22 16.64 60.12
CA LEU A 103 -14.98 15.25 60.57
C LEU A 103 -13.57 15.03 61.13
N ILE A 104 -12.56 15.64 60.50
CA ILE A 104 -11.18 15.60 60.95
C ILE A 104 -11.08 16.31 62.30
N THR A 105 -11.76 17.45 62.49
CA THR A 105 -11.75 18.17 63.77
C THR A 105 -12.32 17.32 64.91
N HIS A 106 -13.41 16.58 64.68
CA HIS A 106 -13.96 15.63 65.66
C HIS A 106 -12.97 14.50 65.97
N THR A 107 -12.38 13.90 64.93
CA THR A 107 -11.37 12.85 65.09
C THR A 107 -10.16 13.35 65.89
N GLN A 108 -9.63 14.53 65.55
CA GLN A 108 -8.53 15.14 66.28
C GLN A 108 -8.89 15.43 67.74
N ALA A 109 -10.11 15.90 68.03
CA ALA A 109 -10.58 16.12 69.40
C ALA A 109 -10.61 14.80 70.20
N MET A 110 -11.07 13.70 69.59
CA MET A 110 -11.04 12.37 70.21
C MET A 110 -9.61 11.89 70.48
N CYS A 111 -8.70 12.03 69.51
CA CYS A 111 -7.29 11.66 69.67
C CYS A 111 -6.62 12.47 70.78
N ARG A 112 -6.77 13.80 70.78
CA ARG A 112 -6.24 14.69 71.83
C ARG A 112 -6.80 14.31 73.20
N GLY A 113 -8.09 14.02 73.29
CA GLY A 113 -8.74 13.54 74.51
C GLY A 113 -8.19 12.20 75.01
N TYR A 114 -7.97 11.24 74.10
CA TYR A 114 -7.38 9.94 74.44
C TYR A 114 -5.94 10.09 74.95
N LEU A 115 -5.12 10.88 74.26
CA LEU A 115 -3.74 11.17 74.66
C LEU A 115 -3.69 11.80 76.05
N MET A 116 -4.50 12.84 76.31
CA MET A 116 -4.51 13.50 77.61
C MET A 116 -5.04 12.61 78.72
N ARG A 117 -6.05 11.76 78.48
CA ARG A 117 -6.50 10.78 79.49
C ARG A 117 -5.44 9.74 79.79
N THR A 118 -4.67 9.32 78.79
CA THR A 118 -3.57 8.35 78.96
C THR A 118 -2.42 8.96 79.75
N GLU A 119 -2.02 10.19 79.41
CA GLU A 119 -1.02 10.93 80.18
C GLU A 119 -1.51 11.23 81.61
N PHE A 120 -2.78 11.59 81.79
CA PHE A 120 -3.36 11.80 83.12
C PHE A 120 -3.29 10.52 83.98
N LYS A 121 -3.58 9.35 83.42
CA LYS A 121 -3.41 8.07 84.13
C LYS A 121 -1.96 7.85 84.56
N LYS A 122 -0.98 8.12 83.68
CA LYS A 122 0.45 8.05 84.03
C LYS A 122 0.81 9.05 85.14
N MET A 123 0.29 10.28 85.08
CA MET A 123 0.50 11.30 86.12
C MET A 123 -0.10 10.88 87.47
N ASN A 124 -1.30 10.30 87.49
CA ASN A 124 -1.91 9.80 88.71
C ASN A 124 -1.14 8.61 89.30
N ALA A 125 -0.71 7.67 88.45
CA ALA A 125 0.13 6.56 88.88
C ALA A 125 1.48 7.04 89.44
N ARG A 126 2.09 8.08 88.85
CA ARG A 126 3.31 8.71 89.39
C ARG A 126 3.05 9.34 90.76
N ARG A 127 1.92 10.04 90.92
CA ARG A 127 1.52 10.63 92.21
C ARG A 127 1.35 9.56 93.30
N GLU A 128 0.65 8.47 93.01
CA GLU A 128 0.49 7.35 93.94
C GLU A 128 1.83 6.68 94.24
N SER A 129 2.66 6.46 93.22
CA SER A 129 4.01 5.92 93.38
C SER A 129 4.88 6.76 94.33
N ILE A 130 4.77 8.09 94.28
CA ILE A 130 5.48 8.99 95.20
C ILE A 130 5.08 8.70 96.66
N TYR A 131 3.77 8.58 96.95
CA TYR A 131 3.31 8.26 98.30
C TYR A 131 3.79 6.88 98.77
N ILE A 132 3.70 5.87 97.90
CA ILE A 132 4.17 4.51 98.19
C ILE A 132 5.68 4.51 98.47
N ILE A 133 6.49 5.17 97.65
CA ILE A 133 7.95 5.26 97.85
C ILE A 133 8.26 5.96 99.17
N GLN A 134 7.65 7.13 99.43
CA GLN A 134 7.88 7.87 100.67
C GLN A 134 7.50 7.05 101.91
N TYR A 135 6.36 6.37 101.87
CA TYR A 135 5.93 5.48 102.96
C TYR A 135 6.89 4.30 103.15
N ASN A 136 7.24 3.59 102.07
CA ASN A 136 8.13 2.44 102.13
C ASN A 136 9.53 2.81 102.60
N ILE A 137 10.08 3.96 102.21
CA ILE A 137 11.37 4.45 102.72
C ILE A 137 11.29 4.67 104.24
N ARG A 138 10.23 5.32 104.73
CA ARG A 138 10.04 5.52 106.18
C ARG A 138 9.89 4.19 106.93
N ALA A 139 9.05 3.28 106.41
CA ALA A 139 8.84 1.95 106.99
C ALA A 139 10.14 1.13 106.99
N PHE A 140 10.90 1.14 105.89
CA PHE A 140 12.20 0.49 105.78
C PHE A 140 13.19 1.09 106.77
N MET A 141 13.25 2.42 106.94
CA MET A 141 14.13 3.05 107.92
C MET A 141 13.85 2.59 109.35
N ASN A 142 12.59 2.29 109.69
CA ASN A 142 12.21 1.74 111.00
C ASN A 142 12.63 0.26 111.16
N VAL A 143 12.55 -0.53 110.08
CA VAL A 143 12.72 -1.99 110.15
C VAL A 143 14.12 -2.46 109.74
N LYS A 144 14.92 -1.64 109.05
CA LYS A 144 16.25 -2.02 108.51
C LYS A 144 17.23 -2.53 109.57
N HIS A 145 17.08 -2.09 110.82
CA HIS A 145 17.92 -2.53 111.92
C HIS A 145 17.31 -3.68 112.75
N TRP A 146 16.05 -4.05 112.48
CA TRP A 146 15.35 -5.12 113.18
C TRP A 146 15.99 -6.50 112.89
N PRO A 147 16.35 -7.29 113.93
CA PRO A 147 17.06 -8.55 113.74
C PRO A 147 16.37 -9.55 112.81
N TRP A 148 15.03 -9.67 112.89
CA TRP A 148 14.25 -10.58 112.05
C TRP A 148 14.30 -10.19 110.55
N MET A 149 14.31 -8.89 110.22
CA MET A 149 14.43 -8.44 108.82
C MET A 149 15.82 -8.75 108.24
N LYS A 150 16.88 -8.58 109.04
CA LYS A 150 18.26 -8.94 108.64
C LYS A 150 18.39 -10.44 108.38
N LEU A 151 17.74 -11.29 109.18
CA LEU A 151 17.69 -12.73 108.95
C LEU A 151 16.99 -13.07 107.64
N TYR A 152 15.81 -12.48 107.39
CA TYR A 152 15.07 -12.67 106.15
C TYR A 152 15.89 -12.31 104.90
N PHE A 153 16.58 -11.16 104.89
CA PHE A 153 17.42 -10.76 103.74
C PHE A 153 18.64 -11.66 103.53
N LYS A 154 19.18 -12.29 104.58
CA LYS A 154 20.24 -13.31 104.44
C LYS A 154 19.71 -14.63 103.89
N MET A 155 18.47 -14.99 104.23
CA MET A 155 17.85 -16.24 103.79
C MET A 155 17.23 -16.16 102.39
N LYS A 156 16.65 -15.01 102.00
CA LYS A 156 15.90 -14.85 100.74
C LYS A 156 16.71 -15.20 99.47
N PRO A 157 17.97 -14.79 99.30
CA PRO A 157 18.78 -15.18 98.14
C PRO A 157 19.15 -16.67 98.10
N LEU A 158 19.08 -17.36 99.23
CA LEU A 158 19.32 -18.81 99.31
C LEU A 158 18.10 -19.61 98.82
N LEU A 159 16.95 -18.97 98.63
CA LEU A 159 15.74 -19.54 98.04
C LEU A 159 15.84 -19.47 96.51
N LYS A 160 16.76 -20.26 95.93
CA LYS A 160 17.08 -20.32 94.49
C LYS A 160 15.89 -20.58 93.55
N SER A 161 14.77 -21.11 94.04
CA SER A 161 13.67 -21.61 93.20
C SER A 161 12.91 -20.52 92.44
N ALA A 162 12.72 -19.33 93.03
CA ALA A 162 11.84 -18.31 92.44
C ALA A 162 12.45 -17.58 91.24
N GLU A 163 13.77 -17.40 91.21
CA GLU A 163 14.46 -16.72 90.10
C GLU A 163 14.61 -17.64 88.89
N SER A 164 14.96 -18.91 89.14
CA SER A 164 15.03 -19.93 88.08
C SER A 164 13.69 -20.22 87.39
N GLU A 165 12.57 -20.17 88.13
CA GLU A 165 11.23 -20.37 87.54
C GLU A 165 10.85 -19.24 86.57
N LYS A 166 11.18 -17.99 86.93
CA LYS A 166 10.90 -16.83 86.08
C LYS A 166 11.75 -16.83 84.82
N GLU A 167 13.03 -17.16 84.92
CA GLU A 167 13.91 -17.31 83.75
C GLU A 167 13.44 -18.44 82.82
N MET A 168 13.03 -19.58 83.40
CA MET A 168 12.52 -20.71 82.62
C MET A 168 11.19 -20.37 81.91
N ALA A 169 10.31 -19.59 82.54
CA ALA A 169 9.07 -19.14 81.92
C ALA A 169 9.34 -18.22 80.71
N ASN A 170 10.22 -17.23 80.87
CA ASN A 170 10.61 -16.32 79.78
C ASN A 170 11.25 -17.09 78.62
N MET A 171 12.19 -18.00 78.93
CA MET A 171 12.89 -18.78 77.91
C MET A 171 11.94 -19.69 77.12
N LYS A 172 10.92 -20.27 77.78
CA LYS A 172 9.88 -21.06 77.09
C LYS A 172 9.04 -20.20 76.15
N GLU A 173 8.65 -19.00 76.56
CA GLU A 173 7.87 -18.10 75.71
C GLU A 173 8.67 -17.65 74.49
N GLU A 174 9.94 -17.28 74.67
CA GLU A 174 10.83 -16.88 73.57
C GLU A 174 11.10 -18.05 72.62
N PHE A 175 11.28 -19.26 73.14
CA PHE A 175 11.47 -20.46 72.34
C PHE A 175 10.26 -20.76 71.46
N GLU A 176 9.04 -20.76 72.02
CA GLU A 176 7.82 -21.03 71.24
C GLU A 176 7.56 -19.94 70.19
N LYS A 177 7.77 -18.66 70.52
CA LYS A 177 7.68 -17.57 69.54
C LYS A 177 8.65 -17.76 68.37
N THR A 178 9.91 -18.04 68.68
CA THR A 178 10.95 -18.22 67.65
C THR A 178 10.65 -19.43 66.77
N LYS A 179 10.16 -20.52 67.37
CA LYS A 179 9.79 -21.75 66.67
C LYS A 179 8.60 -21.53 65.72
N GLU A 180 7.57 -20.80 66.16
CA GLU A 180 6.43 -20.45 65.30
C GLU A 180 6.84 -19.54 64.14
N GLU A 181 7.69 -18.53 64.40
CA GLU A 181 8.19 -17.62 63.37
C GLU A 181 9.05 -18.35 62.33
N LEU A 182 9.92 -19.26 62.79
CA LEU A 182 10.73 -20.11 61.90
C LEU A 182 9.83 -20.96 60.98
N ALA A 183 8.82 -21.64 61.54
CA ALA A 183 7.91 -22.47 60.76
C ALA A 183 7.13 -21.67 59.72
N LYS A 184 6.62 -20.47 60.08
CA LYS A 184 5.93 -19.56 59.16
C LYS A 184 6.87 -19.07 58.04
N SER A 185 8.11 -18.73 58.39
CA SER A 185 9.13 -18.27 57.44
C SER A 185 9.51 -19.37 56.45
N GLU A 186 9.74 -20.60 56.93
CA GLU A 186 10.06 -21.75 56.08
C GLU A 186 8.94 -22.11 55.12
N ALA A 187 7.69 -22.08 55.57
CA ALA A 187 6.52 -22.31 54.72
C ALA A 187 6.43 -21.25 53.61
N LYS A 188 6.59 -19.97 53.96
CA LYS A 188 6.57 -18.87 52.99
C LYS A 188 7.75 -18.94 52.01
N ARG A 189 8.94 -19.35 52.46
CA ARG A 189 10.11 -19.55 51.59
C ARG A 189 9.83 -20.62 50.54
N LYS A 190 9.27 -21.76 50.94
CA LYS A 190 8.91 -22.85 50.01
C LYS A 190 7.90 -22.40 48.96
N GLU A 191 6.83 -21.71 49.37
CA GLU A 191 5.82 -21.17 48.44
C GLU A 191 6.42 -20.19 47.41
N LEU A 192 7.35 -19.33 47.86
CA LEU A 192 8.03 -18.38 46.98
C LEU A 192 9.02 -19.06 46.03
N GLU A 193 9.72 -20.09 46.49
CA GLU A 193 10.62 -20.89 45.65
C GLU A 193 9.85 -21.62 44.54
N GLU A 194 8.70 -22.21 44.85
CA GLU A 194 7.83 -22.86 43.85
C GLU A 194 7.35 -21.86 42.80
N LYS A 195 6.86 -20.69 43.21
CA LYS A 195 6.48 -19.61 42.29
C LYS A 195 7.63 -19.12 41.43
N MET A 196 8.83 -19.03 42.00
CA MET A 196 10.02 -18.61 41.27
C MET A 196 10.42 -19.61 40.19
N VAL A 197 10.29 -20.92 40.46
CA VAL A 197 10.52 -21.96 39.44
C VAL A 197 9.52 -21.83 38.29
N THR A 198 8.23 -21.66 38.57
CA THR A 198 7.20 -21.47 37.52
C THR A 198 7.50 -20.24 36.67
N LEU A 199 7.82 -19.10 37.29
CA LEU A 199 8.14 -17.87 36.55
C LEU A 199 9.41 -17.99 35.71
N LEU A 200 10.43 -18.72 36.19
CA LEU A 200 11.64 -18.98 35.41
C LEU A 200 11.35 -19.86 34.21
N GLN A 201 10.47 -20.86 34.36
CA GLN A 201 10.05 -21.70 33.27
C GLN A 201 9.26 -20.91 32.21
N GLU A 202 8.25 -20.14 32.62
CA GLU A 202 7.48 -19.27 31.70
C GLU A 202 8.38 -18.26 30.96
N LYS A 203 9.35 -17.68 31.66
CA LYS A 203 10.33 -16.78 31.04
C LYS A 203 11.15 -17.49 29.95
N ASN A 204 11.64 -18.69 30.23
CA ASN A 204 12.43 -19.45 29.27
C ASN A 204 11.58 -19.89 28.07
N ASP A 205 10.34 -20.31 28.29
CA ASP A 205 9.40 -20.68 27.23
C ASP A 205 9.08 -19.48 26.32
N LEU A 206 8.81 -18.32 26.91
CA LEU A 206 8.62 -17.07 26.15
C LEU A 206 9.88 -16.66 25.39
N GLN A 207 11.06 -16.85 25.97
CA GLN A 207 12.33 -16.54 25.29
C GLN A 207 12.55 -17.45 24.07
N LEU A 208 12.24 -18.74 24.18
CA LEU A 208 12.29 -19.68 23.05
C LEU A 208 11.26 -19.30 21.98
N GLN A 209 10.05 -18.92 22.38
CA GLN A 209 9.02 -18.47 21.45
C GLN A 209 9.46 -17.22 20.69
N VAL A 210 9.99 -16.21 21.39
CA VAL A 210 10.52 -14.98 20.76
C VAL A 210 11.65 -15.30 19.78
N GLN A 211 12.55 -16.22 20.11
CA GLN A 211 13.62 -16.63 19.21
C GLN A 211 13.05 -17.29 17.93
N SER A 212 12.09 -18.21 18.08
CA SER A 212 11.44 -18.87 16.93
C SER A 212 10.68 -17.89 16.03
N GLU A 213 9.97 -16.92 16.60
CA GLU A 213 9.28 -15.87 15.84
C GLU A 213 10.26 -14.92 15.15
N SER A 214 11.42 -14.65 15.77
CA SER A 214 12.48 -13.84 15.14
C SER A 214 13.11 -14.56 13.93
N GLU A 215 13.32 -15.88 14.03
CA GLU A 215 13.81 -16.70 12.91
C GLU A 215 12.76 -16.76 11.78
N ASN A 216 11.49 -16.99 12.11
CA ASN A 216 10.39 -16.97 11.15
C ASN A 216 10.25 -15.60 10.45
N LEU A 217 10.44 -14.51 11.18
CA LEU A 217 10.42 -13.15 10.63
C LEU A 217 11.58 -12.95 9.65
N ALA A 218 12.80 -13.38 10.01
CA ALA A 218 13.96 -13.29 9.13
C ALA A 218 13.73 -14.07 7.81
N ASP A 219 13.18 -15.30 7.89
CA ASP A 219 12.83 -16.10 6.72
C ASP A 219 11.72 -15.44 5.87
N ALA A 220 10.78 -14.73 6.49
CA ALA A 220 9.75 -13.98 5.77
C ALA A 220 10.33 -12.72 5.09
N GLU A 221 11.25 -12.03 5.74
CA GLU A 221 11.97 -10.87 5.20
C GLU A 221 12.82 -11.27 3.99
N GLU A 222 13.58 -12.37 4.08
CA GLU A 222 14.39 -12.87 2.95
C GLU A 222 13.52 -13.23 1.75
N ARG A 223 12.39 -13.91 1.97
CA ARG A 223 11.41 -14.21 0.91
C ARG A 223 10.84 -12.94 0.30
N CYS A 224 10.50 -11.94 1.12
CA CYS A 224 9.99 -10.66 0.65
C CYS A 224 11.03 -9.92 -0.21
N GLU A 225 12.29 -9.89 0.24
CA GLU A 225 13.39 -9.28 -0.53
C GLU A 225 13.62 -10.01 -1.86
N GLY A 226 13.56 -11.35 -1.86
CA GLY A 226 13.62 -12.16 -3.07
C GLY A 226 12.50 -11.82 -4.07
N LEU A 227 11.26 -11.65 -3.57
CA LEU A 227 10.12 -11.23 -4.39
C LEU A 227 10.28 -9.80 -4.92
N ILE A 228 10.81 -8.87 -4.12
CA ILE A 228 11.09 -7.50 -4.56
C ILE A 228 12.13 -7.51 -5.70
N LYS A 229 13.21 -8.28 -5.57
CA LYS A 229 14.23 -8.43 -6.63
C LYS A 229 13.63 -9.02 -7.91
N SER A 230 12.81 -10.07 -7.80
CA SER A 230 12.11 -10.68 -8.93
C SER A 230 11.14 -9.70 -9.60
N LYS A 231 10.39 -8.94 -8.81
CA LYS A 231 9.48 -7.89 -9.30
C LYS A 231 10.22 -6.85 -10.14
N ILE A 232 11.35 -6.33 -9.64
CA ILE A 232 12.16 -5.35 -10.38
C ILE A 232 12.64 -5.92 -11.72
N GLN A 233 13.09 -7.18 -11.74
CA GLN A 233 13.51 -7.85 -12.98
C GLN A 233 12.36 -8.04 -13.98
N LEU A 234 11.17 -8.39 -13.48
CA LEU A 234 9.97 -8.55 -14.32
C LEU A 234 9.48 -7.20 -14.85
N GLU A 235 9.48 -6.16 -14.04
CA GLU A 235 9.15 -4.79 -14.48
C GLU A 235 10.11 -4.30 -15.56
N ALA A 236 11.41 -4.58 -15.44
CA ALA A 236 12.39 -4.28 -16.48
C ALA A 236 12.11 -5.03 -17.79
N LYS A 237 11.79 -6.34 -17.72
CA LYS A 237 11.43 -7.14 -18.90
C LYS A 237 10.14 -6.68 -19.55
N ILE A 238 9.14 -6.29 -18.77
CA ILE A 238 7.89 -5.73 -19.29
C ILE A 238 8.20 -4.46 -20.07
N LYS A 239 9.03 -3.57 -19.52
CA LYS A 239 9.42 -2.33 -20.19
C LYS A 239 10.14 -2.59 -21.52
N GLU A 240 11.13 -3.49 -21.53
CA GLU A 240 11.86 -3.87 -22.76
C GLU A 240 10.93 -4.47 -23.83
N LEU A 241 10.02 -5.38 -23.42
CA LEU A 241 9.07 -5.99 -24.35
C LEU A 241 8.02 -4.99 -24.86
N SER A 242 7.61 -4.03 -24.05
CA SER A 242 6.73 -2.95 -24.47
C SER A 242 7.40 -2.03 -25.49
N GLU A 243 8.64 -1.59 -25.25
CA GLU A 243 9.41 -0.77 -26.20
C GLU A 243 9.59 -1.53 -27.53
N ARG A 244 9.94 -2.81 -27.48
CA ARG A 244 10.07 -3.64 -28.70
C ARG A 244 8.74 -3.85 -29.43
N LEU A 245 7.64 -3.95 -28.71
CA LEU A 245 6.31 -4.07 -29.32
C LEU A 245 5.95 -2.77 -30.06
N GLU A 246 6.23 -1.61 -29.46
CA GLU A 246 6.02 -0.30 -30.11
C GLU A 246 6.84 -0.18 -31.41
N ASP A 247 8.11 -0.59 -31.42
CA ASP A 247 8.96 -0.62 -32.62
C ASP A 247 8.38 -1.54 -33.72
N GLU A 248 7.92 -2.74 -33.35
CA GLU A 248 7.30 -3.69 -34.30
C GLU A 248 5.94 -3.18 -34.82
N GLU A 249 5.17 -2.46 -33.99
CA GLU A 249 3.93 -1.80 -34.41
C GLU A 249 4.20 -0.65 -35.38
N GLU A 250 5.23 0.16 -35.15
CA GLU A 250 5.67 1.22 -36.07
C GLU A 250 6.12 0.63 -37.41
N THR A 251 7.00 -0.37 -37.39
CA THR A 251 7.46 -1.02 -38.62
C THR A 251 6.33 -1.71 -39.38
N ASN A 252 5.37 -2.32 -38.69
CA ASN A 252 4.18 -2.91 -39.33
C ASN A 252 3.28 -1.83 -39.94
N ALA A 253 3.11 -0.68 -39.29
CA ALA A 253 2.39 0.46 -39.85
C ALA A 253 3.10 1.00 -41.10
N GLU A 254 4.43 1.13 -41.08
CA GLU A 254 5.22 1.51 -42.25
C GLU A 254 5.09 0.51 -43.41
N LEU A 255 5.20 -0.78 -43.12
CA LEU A 255 5.06 -1.85 -44.11
C LEU A 255 3.66 -1.86 -44.70
N THR A 256 2.63 -1.66 -43.89
CA THR A 256 1.25 -1.55 -44.35
C THR A 256 1.05 -0.33 -45.26
N ALA A 257 1.67 0.81 -44.92
CA ALA A 257 1.65 2.00 -45.76
C ALA A 257 2.40 1.79 -47.09
N LYS A 258 3.58 1.17 -47.05
CA LYS A 258 4.36 0.81 -48.25
C LYS A 258 3.62 -0.20 -49.13
N LYS A 259 3.01 -1.22 -48.53
CA LYS A 259 2.18 -2.20 -49.23
C LYS A 259 1.03 -1.52 -49.96
N ARG A 260 0.31 -0.61 -49.29
CA ARG A 260 -0.78 0.15 -49.91
C ARG A 260 -0.31 0.96 -51.11
N LYS A 261 0.83 1.66 -51.00
CA LYS A 261 1.43 2.38 -52.14
C LYS A 261 1.77 1.46 -53.31
N LEU A 262 2.39 0.30 -53.04
CA LEU A 262 2.72 -0.68 -54.07
C LEU A 262 1.47 -1.31 -54.70
N GLU A 263 0.41 -1.54 -53.92
CA GLU A 263 -0.88 -2.00 -54.42
C GLU A 263 -1.52 -0.96 -55.34
N ASP A 264 -1.50 0.32 -54.93
CA ASP A 264 -1.98 1.44 -55.74
C ASP A 264 -1.17 1.54 -57.06
N GLU A 265 0.17 1.54 -57.00
CA GLU A 265 1.06 1.54 -58.18
C GLU A 265 0.85 0.33 -59.09
N CYS A 266 0.70 -0.88 -58.53
CA CYS A 266 0.39 -2.08 -59.31
C CYS A 266 -0.96 -1.97 -60.01
N SER A 267 -1.95 -1.35 -59.37
CA SER A 267 -3.29 -1.16 -59.94
C SER A 267 -3.25 -0.14 -61.08
N GLU A 268 -2.47 0.94 -60.95
CA GLU A 268 -2.25 1.93 -62.02
C GLU A 268 -1.53 1.29 -63.20
N LEU A 269 -0.43 0.55 -62.97
CA LEU A 269 0.30 -0.13 -64.03
C LEU A 269 -0.56 -1.17 -64.76
N LYS A 270 -1.41 -1.92 -64.05
CA LYS A 270 -2.36 -2.85 -64.69
C LYS A 270 -3.32 -2.10 -65.60
N LYS A 271 -3.85 -0.97 -65.15
CA LYS A 271 -4.74 -0.14 -65.96
C LYS A 271 -4.03 0.41 -67.20
N ASP A 272 -2.78 0.87 -67.04
CA ASP A 272 -1.97 1.34 -68.15
C ASP A 272 -1.67 0.20 -69.15
N ILE A 273 -1.43 -1.02 -68.68
CA ILE A 273 -1.28 -2.21 -69.53
C ILE A 273 -2.58 -2.49 -70.30
N ASP A 274 -3.73 -2.53 -69.63
CA ASP A 274 -5.02 -2.76 -70.27
C ASP A 274 -5.32 -1.68 -71.34
N ASP A 275 -5.05 -0.41 -71.03
CA ASP A 275 -5.20 0.71 -71.96
C ASP A 275 -4.24 0.59 -73.15
N LEU A 276 -2.98 0.19 -72.91
CA LEU A 276 -1.98 -0.06 -73.95
C LEU A 276 -2.37 -1.23 -74.85
N GLU A 277 -2.87 -2.33 -74.29
CA GLU A 277 -3.38 -3.49 -75.05
C GLU A 277 -4.56 -3.10 -75.93
N LEU A 278 -5.49 -2.28 -75.43
CA LEU A 278 -6.59 -1.73 -76.24
C LEU A 278 -6.08 -0.88 -77.40
N THR A 279 -5.08 -0.01 -77.16
CA THR A 279 -4.45 0.75 -78.25
C THR A 279 -3.69 -0.14 -79.22
N LEU A 280 -2.99 -1.17 -78.74
CA LEU A 280 -2.26 -2.11 -79.60
C LEU A 280 -3.22 -2.88 -80.51
N ALA A 281 -4.32 -3.41 -79.96
CA ALA A 281 -5.36 -4.09 -80.73
C ALA A 281 -5.99 -3.16 -81.78
N LYS A 282 -6.17 -1.87 -81.44
CA LYS A 282 -6.64 -0.86 -82.40
C LYS A 282 -5.63 -0.62 -83.52
N VAL A 283 -4.35 -0.42 -83.18
CA VAL A 283 -3.26 -0.22 -84.15
C VAL A 283 -3.05 -1.46 -85.01
N GLU A 284 -3.14 -2.67 -84.45
CA GLU A 284 -3.09 -3.92 -85.22
C GLU A 284 -4.25 -4.02 -86.21
N LYS A 285 -5.46 -3.64 -85.80
CA LYS A 285 -6.62 -3.61 -86.70
C LYS A 285 -6.44 -2.60 -87.84
N GLU A 286 -5.89 -1.42 -87.53
CA GLU A 286 -5.53 -0.41 -88.53
C GLU A 286 -4.42 -0.90 -89.46
N LYS A 287 -3.37 -1.54 -88.91
CA LYS A 287 -2.29 -2.17 -89.66
C LYS A 287 -2.85 -3.23 -90.61
N HIS A 288 -3.70 -4.12 -90.14
CA HIS A 288 -4.27 -5.18 -90.97
C HIS A 288 -5.16 -4.60 -92.09
N ALA A 289 -5.89 -3.52 -91.81
CA ALA A 289 -6.62 -2.78 -92.84
C ALA A 289 -5.67 -2.17 -93.89
N THR A 290 -4.53 -1.62 -93.47
CA THR A 290 -3.51 -1.11 -94.41
C THR A 290 -2.78 -2.22 -95.18
N GLU A 291 -2.46 -3.35 -94.55
CA GLU A 291 -1.86 -4.52 -95.20
C GLU A 291 -2.79 -5.09 -96.28
N ASN A 292 -4.09 -5.18 -96.01
CA ASN A 292 -5.08 -5.60 -97.01
C ASN A 292 -5.16 -4.62 -98.18
N LYS A 293 -5.07 -3.31 -97.91
CA LYS A 293 -4.97 -2.28 -98.96
C LYS A 293 -3.71 -2.45 -99.81
N VAL A 294 -2.57 -2.67 -99.16
CA VAL A 294 -1.30 -2.93 -99.86
C VAL A 294 -1.43 -4.18 -100.71
N LYS A 295 -1.92 -5.29 -100.17
CA LYS A 295 -2.08 -6.56 -100.90
C LYS A 295 -2.96 -6.42 -102.15
N ASN A 296 -4.08 -5.71 -102.05
CA ASN A 296 -4.93 -5.42 -103.20
C ASN A 296 -4.19 -4.61 -104.28
N LEU A 297 -3.43 -3.58 -103.87
CA LEU A 297 -2.62 -2.79 -104.80
C LEU A 297 -1.48 -3.62 -105.43
N THR A 298 -0.90 -4.56 -104.70
CA THR A 298 0.13 -5.47 -105.23
C THR A 298 -0.46 -6.47 -106.25
N GLU A 299 -1.66 -6.97 -106.00
CA GLU A 299 -2.40 -7.83 -106.94
C GLU A 299 -2.79 -7.06 -108.22
N GLU A 300 -3.18 -5.78 -108.10
CA GLU A 300 -3.40 -4.90 -109.26
C GLU A 300 -2.10 -4.65 -110.04
N MET A 301 -0.96 -4.46 -109.36
CA MET A 301 0.34 -4.32 -110.03
C MET A 301 0.74 -5.60 -110.79
N ALA A 302 0.55 -6.79 -110.20
CA ALA A 302 0.86 -8.05 -110.85
C ALA A 302 0.00 -8.27 -112.12
N ALA A 303 -1.27 -7.88 -112.09
CA ALA A 303 -2.15 -7.93 -113.27
C ALA A 303 -1.71 -6.97 -114.38
N LEU A 304 -1.19 -5.79 -114.01
CA LEU A 304 -0.61 -4.84 -114.97
C LEU A 304 0.68 -5.38 -115.61
N ASP A 305 1.56 -6.02 -114.83
CA ASP A 305 2.78 -6.66 -115.35
C ASP A 305 2.49 -7.83 -116.31
N GLU A 306 1.43 -8.60 -116.04
CA GLU A 306 1.00 -9.69 -116.92
C GLU A 306 0.49 -9.17 -118.28
N ASN A 307 -0.19 -8.02 -118.28
CA ASN A 307 -0.61 -7.34 -119.50
C ASN A 307 0.58 -6.79 -120.31
N ILE A 308 1.60 -6.25 -119.64
CA ILE A 308 2.84 -5.79 -120.29
C ILE A 308 3.57 -6.97 -120.95
N SER A 309 3.64 -8.12 -120.28
CA SER A 309 4.26 -9.35 -120.83
C SER A 309 3.56 -9.84 -122.11
N LYS A 310 2.22 -9.79 -122.17
CA LYS A 310 1.44 -10.15 -123.36
C LYS A 310 1.73 -9.22 -124.55
N LEU A 311 1.71 -7.90 -124.33
CA LEU A 311 2.02 -6.91 -125.36
C LEU A 311 3.46 -7.04 -125.90
N THR A 312 4.40 -7.46 -125.03
CA THR A 312 5.79 -7.68 -125.43
C THR A 312 5.96 -8.91 -126.32
N LYS A 313 5.16 -9.96 -126.12
CA LYS A 313 5.14 -11.16 -126.98
C LYS A 313 4.52 -10.90 -128.34
N GLU A 314 3.43 -10.12 -128.42
CA GLU A 314 2.82 -9.72 -129.70
C GLU A 314 3.77 -8.87 -130.55
N LYS A 315 4.51 -7.94 -129.93
CA LYS A 315 5.52 -7.12 -130.61
C LYS A 315 6.62 -7.95 -131.29
N LYS A 316 7.04 -9.05 -130.64
CA LYS A 316 8.12 -9.92 -131.15
C LYS A 316 7.66 -10.78 -132.35
N ALA A 317 6.43 -11.29 -132.32
CA ALA A 317 5.85 -12.05 -133.43
C ALA A 317 5.67 -11.20 -134.70
N LEU A 318 5.35 -9.91 -134.54
CA LEU A 318 5.23 -8.96 -135.64
C LEU A 318 6.59 -8.61 -136.30
N GLN A 319 7.69 -8.63 -135.54
CA GLN A 319 9.03 -8.40 -136.09
C GLN A 319 9.55 -9.60 -136.90
N GLU A 320 9.22 -10.83 -136.49
CA GLU A 320 9.64 -12.06 -137.21
C GLU A 320 8.89 -12.22 -138.55
N ALA A 321 7.61 -11.85 -138.61
CA ALA A 321 6.84 -11.86 -139.87
C ALA A 321 7.36 -10.83 -140.90
N HIS A 322 7.88 -9.68 -140.44
CA HIS A 322 8.41 -8.65 -141.33
C HIS A 322 9.73 -9.09 -141.99
N GLN A 323 10.60 -9.80 -141.26
CA GLN A 323 11.90 -10.26 -141.77
C GLN A 323 11.73 -11.37 -142.83
N GLN A 324 10.78 -12.29 -142.63
CA GLN A 324 10.48 -13.35 -143.60
C GLN A 324 10.00 -12.81 -144.96
N THR A 325 9.24 -11.70 -144.95
CA THR A 325 8.72 -11.06 -146.17
C THR A 325 9.82 -10.33 -146.97
N LEU A 326 10.91 -9.92 -146.30
CA LEU A 326 12.07 -9.29 -146.94
C LEU A 326 12.96 -10.31 -147.67
N ASP A 327 13.12 -11.51 -147.12
CA ASP A 327 13.95 -12.57 -147.71
C ASP A 327 13.30 -13.17 -148.97
N ASP A 328 11.96 -13.29 -149.03
CA ASP A 328 11.25 -13.80 -150.20
C ASP A 328 11.30 -12.83 -151.41
N LEU A 329 11.42 -11.51 -151.17
CA LEU A 329 11.54 -10.49 -152.21
C LEU A 329 12.92 -10.54 -152.89
N GLN A 330 13.98 -10.84 -152.12
CA GLN A 330 15.36 -10.94 -152.62
C GLN A 330 15.54 -12.14 -153.56
N VAL A 331 14.83 -13.24 -153.32
CA VAL A 331 14.88 -14.46 -154.14
C VAL A 331 14.23 -14.26 -155.52
N GLU A 332 13.20 -13.42 -155.61
CA GLU A 332 12.54 -13.11 -156.90
C GLU A 332 13.32 -12.08 -157.73
N GLU A 333 14.09 -11.17 -157.11
CA GLU A 333 14.99 -10.25 -157.84
C GLU A 333 16.18 -10.98 -158.52
N ASP A 334 16.74 -12.02 -157.89
CA ASP A 334 17.87 -12.78 -158.45
C ASP A 334 17.47 -13.67 -159.64
N LYS A 335 16.22 -14.14 -159.71
CA LYS A 335 15.70 -14.88 -160.88
C LYS A 335 15.54 -13.99 -162.13
N VAL A 336 15.15 -12.73 -161.96
CA VAL A 336 14.96 -11.77 -163.06
C VAL A 336 16.30 -11.30 -163.64
N SER A 337 17.32 -11.12 -162.80
CA SER A 337 18.70 -10.80 -163.21
C SER A 337 19.32 -11.91 -164.09
N THR A 338 19.02 -13.17 -163.78
CA THR A 338 19.64 -14.32 -164.46
C THR A 338 19.01 -14.59 -165.84
N LEU A 339 17.70 -14.38 -166.00
CA LEU A 339 17.02 -14.53 -167.30
C LEU A 339 17.33 -13.38 -168.29
N THR A 340 17.63 -12.18 -167.78
CA THR A 340 17.97 -11.02 -168.62
C THR A 340 19.38 -11.14 -169.21
N LYS A 341 20.32 -11.80 -168.51
CA LYS A 341 21.70 -12.03 -168.97
C LYS A 341 21.85 -13.13 -170.03
N THR A 342 20.98 -14.16 -170.03
CA THR A 342 20.99 -15.21 -171.07
C THR A 342 20.25 -14.80 -172.33
N LYS A 343 19.22 -13.95 -172.23
CA LYS A 343 18.55 -13.37 -173.40
C LYS A 343 19.46 -12.41 -174.18
N ALA A 344 20.18 -11.53 -173.48
CA ALA A 344 21.09 -10.56 -174.11
C ALA A 344 22.35 -11.18 -174.78
N LYS A 345 22.70 -12.44 -174.49
CA LYS A 345 23.82 -13.15 -175.15
C LYS A 345 23.43 -13.90 -176.42
N LEU A 346 22.14 -14.07 -176.71
CA LEU A 346 21.65 -14.78 -177.89
C LEU A 346 21.10 -13.86 -178.99
N GLU A 347 20.88 -12.56 -178.70
CA GLU A 347 20.20 -11.63 -179.63
C GLU A 347 21.10 -10.53 -180.21
N GLN A 348 22.43 -10.59 -180.07
CA GLN A 348 23.32 -9.64 -180.77
C GLN A 348 24.60 -10.30 -181.28
N GLN A 349 24.73 -10.31 -182.62
CA GLN A 349 25.94 -10.57 -183.42
C GLN A 349 26.11 -11.98 -184.02
N VAL A 350 25.08 -12.41 -184.74
CA VAL A 350 25.18 -12.49 -186.21
C VAL A 350 24.60 -11.17 -186.75
N ASP A 351 25.49 -10.24 -187.14
CA ASP A 351 25.24 -9.12 -188.08
C ASP A 351 26.63 -8.67 -188.61
N ASP A 352 26.68 -8.44 -189.92
CA ASP A 352 27.84 -8.49 -190.85
C ASP A 352 29.03 -7.51 -190.66
N VAL A 353 30.18 -7.97 -191.22
CA VAL A 353 31.49 -7.32 -191.55
C VAL A 353 32.62 -7.38 -190.52
#